data_AF-A0A3C1US21-F1
#
_entry.id   AF-A0A3C1US21-F1
#
_cell.length_a   1.000
_cell.length_b   1.000
_cell.length_c   1.000
_cell.angle_alpha   90.00
_cell.angle_beta   90.00
_cell.angle_gamma   90.00
#
_symmetry.space_group_name_H-M   'P 1'
#
loop_
_entity.id
_entity.type
_entity.pdbx_description
1 polymer ?
#
loop_
_entity_poly.entity_id
_entity_poly.type
_entity_poly.pdbx_seq_one_letter_code
_entity_poly.pdbx_strand_id
1 'polypeptide(L)' 'MEHYVTLFNSLFLPQGLALYQSMVKKVQDFNLWILCVDEETY' A
#
# COMPACT_ATOMS: atom_id res chain seq x y z
N MET A 1 -10.41 -13.47 2.73
CA MET A 1 -9.26 -12.60 2.50
C MET A 1 -9.29 -12.03 1.10
N GLU A 2 -9.57 -10.73 0.98
CA GLU A 2 -9.53 -10.00 -0.29
C GLU A 2 -8.09 -9.58 -0.62
N HIS A 3 -7.76 -9.46 -1.91
CA HIS A 3 -6.44 -9.04 -2.36
C HIS A 3 -6.51 -7.73 -3.14
N TYR A 4 -5.79 -6.72 -2.66
CA TYR A 4 -5.65 -5.42 -3.31
C TYR A 4 -4.21 -5.21 -3.75
N VAL A 5 -4.04 -4.52 -4.88
CA VAL A 5 -2.73 -4.17 -5.42
C VAL A 5 -2.68 -2.68 -5.73
N THR A 6 -1.56 -2.06 -5.40
CA THR A 6 -1.24 -0.68 -5.78
C THR A 6 0.25 -0.57 -6.13
N LEU A 7 0.64 0.51 -6.78
CA LEU A 7 2.03 0.79 -7.12
C LEU A 7 2.32 2.25 -6.79
N PHE A 8 3.47 2.49 -6.15
CA PHE A 8 3.97 3.83 -5.88
C PHE A 8 5.46 3.79 -5.53
N ASN A 9 6.13 4.93 -5.67
CA ASN A 9 7.51 5.12 -5.21
C ASN A 9 7.54 5.79 -3.82
N SER A 10 8.73 5.92 -3.26
CA SER A 10 8.98 6.44 -1.91
C SER A 10 8.36 7.82 -1.66
N LEU A 11 8.23 8.67 -2.68
CA LEU A 11 7.60 10.00 -2.58
C LEU A 11 6.12 9.95 -2.19
N PHE A 12 5.46 8.80 -2.39
CA PHE A 12 4.05 8.58 -2.07
C PHE A 12 3.83 7.67 -0.86
N LEU A 13 4.88 7.33 -0.11
CA LEU A 13 4.78 6.53 1.12
C LEU A 13 3.75 7.10 2.12
N PRO A 14 3.70 8.42 2.40
CA PRO A 14 2.69 8.97 3.30
C PRO A 14 1.25 8.67 2.85
N GLN A 15 0.97 8.77 1.56
CA GLN A 15 -0.34 8.47 0.95
C GLN A 15 -0.62 6.96 1.01
N GLY A 16 0.39 6.11 0.77
CA GLY A 16 0.28 4.66 0.93
C GLY A 16 -0.07 4.24 2.35
N LEU A 17 0.54 4.88 3.36
CA LEU A 17 0.20 4.65 4.77
C LEU A 17 -1.23 5.12 5.09
N ALA A 18 -1.65 6.28 4.58
CA ALA A 18 -3.01 6.77 4.75
C ALA A 18 -4.05 5.81 4.13
N LEU A 19 -3.76 5.24 2.95
CA LEU A 19 -4.58 4.21 2.32
C LEU A 19 -4.68 2.97 3.22
N TYR A 20 -3.55 2.42 3.67
CA TYR A 20 -3.53 1.25 4.54
C TYR A 20 -4.35 1.48 5.82
N GLN A 21 -4.16 2.62 6.49
CA GLN A 21 -4.92 2.98 7.69
C GLN A 21 -6.43 3.09 7.44
N SER A 22 -6.83 3.58 6.27
CA SER A 22 -8.24 3.62 5.85
C SER A 22 -8.78 2.20 5.63
N MET A 23 -8.01 1.31 5.03
CA MET A 23 -8.39 -0.08 4.76
C MET A 23 -8.56 -0.87 6.06
N VAL A 24 -7.63 -0.75 7.02
CA VAL A 24 -7.75 -1.40 8.35
C VAL A 24 -9.08 -1.06 9.04
N LYS A 25 -9.62 0.14 8.84
CA LYS A 25 -10.89 0.58 9.43
C LYS A 25 -12.13 0.05 8.72
N LYS A 26 -12.02 -0.37 7.46
CA LYS A 26 -13.18 -0.65 6.58
C LYS A 26 -13.20 -2.06 6.01
N VAL A 27 -12.07 -2.75 6.00
CA VAL A 27 -11.87 -4.05 5.38
C VAL A 27 -11.34 -5.00 6.45
N GLN A 28 -12.11 -6.02 6.79
CA GLN A 28 -11.79 -6.93 7.91
C GLN A 28 -10.55 -7.78 7.65
N ASP A 29 -10.44 -8.39 6.47
CA ASP A 29 -9.44 -9.41 6.18
C ASP A 29 -8.91 -9.22 4.75
N PHE A 30 -7.72 -8.61 4.63
CA PHE A 30 -7.13 -8.27 3.34
C PHE A 30 -5.61 -8.40 3.30
N ASN A 31 -5.11 -8.61 2.08
CA ASN A 31 -3.71 -8.37 1.73
C ASN A 31 -3.63 -7.13 0.83
N LEU A 32 -2.69 -6.24 1.14
CA LEU A 32 -2.34 -5.10 0.27
C LEU A 32 -0.93 -5.32 -0.26
N TRP A 33 -0.84 -5.59 -1.56
CA TRP A 33 0.42 -5.68 -2.29
C TRP A 33 0.82 -4.30 -2.81
N ILE A 34 2.06 -3.91 -2.54
CA ILE A 34 2.63 -2.64 -3.01
C ILE A 34 3.77 -2.97 -3.96
N LEU A 35 3.64 -2.55 -5.22
CA LEU A 35 4.72 -2.59 -6.19
C LEU A 35 5.56 -1.32 -6.04
N CYS A 36 6.75 -1.46 -5.46
CA CYS A 36 7.72 -0.37 -5.34
C CYS A 36 8.35 -0.09 -6.69
N VAL A 37 8.31 1.16 -7.14
CA VAL A 37 8.84 1.59 -8.46
C VAL A 37 10.00 2.57 -8.35
N ASP A 38 10.60 2.69 -7.15
CA ASP A 38 11.86 3.41 -6.97
C ASP A 38 12.98 2.68 -7.75
N GLU A 39 13.84 3.46 -8.41
CA GLU A 39 15.07 2.92 -9.01
C GLU A 39 16.11 2.57 -7.94
N GLU A 40 16.12 3.33 -6.83
CA GLU A 40 16.98 3.06 -5.68
C GLU A 40 16.40 1.97 -4.79
N THR A 41 17.21 0.95 -4.48
CA THR A 41 16.87 -0.14 -3.55
C THR A 41 18.04 -0.37 -2.59
N TYR A 42 17.76 -0.68 -1.31
CA TYR A 42 18.75 -0.85 -0.22
C TYR A 42 18.59 -2.22 0.46
#